data_AF-A0A3M7L9M1-F1
#
_entry.id   AF-A0A3M7L9M1-F1
#
_cell.length_a   1.000
_cell.length_b   1.000
_cell.length_c   1.000
_cell.angle_alpha   90.00
_cell.angle_beta   90.00
_cell.angle_gamma   90.00
#
_symmetry.space_group_name_H-M   'P 1'
#
loop_
_entity.id
_entity.type
_entity.pdbx_description
1 polymer ?
#
loop_
_entity_poly.entity_id
_entity_poly.type
_entity_poly.pdbx_seq_one_letter_code
_entity_poly.pdbx_strand_id
1 'polypeptide(L)'
;MKNKKIIGITLLFYSKKKSNYTSFLKSYVLEIKGWDDLQSEIKKITLLNQALKYVGIEDIFYVSGLFGKKEILGKSYIDEITKIKDAKKLLLKQKKYTCNFQKNKQKEKWFLFSLIYFYHDKNTGDKLSISCFTPIFADNLKNAKIKIRKFCETDAFMEKIVLYKLDKMYYTNLKYIGIEDVSYVEENIEKGGAYECSFKTYRKFEKIKDLQPSNKKIQRAFKQVMNV
;
A
#
# COMPACT_ATOMS: atom_id res chain seq x y z
N MET A 1 15.43 -23.60 -10.94
CA MET A 1 14.84 -22.31 -11.37
C MET A 1 14.35 -21.58 -10.13
N LYS A 2 14.69 -20.30 -9.91
CA LYS A 2 14.07 -19.54 -8.82
C LYS A 2 12.61 -19.26 -9.21
N ASN A 3 11.67 -19.74 -8.40
CA ASN A 3 10.25 -19.44 -8.60
C ASN A 3 10.04 -17.93 -8.48
N LYS A 4 9.34 -17.35 -9.46
CA LYS A 4 8.95 -15.95 -9.41
C LYS A 4 7.96 -15.72 -8.26
N LYS A 5 8.03 -14.54 -7.65
CA LYS A 5 7.13 -14.11 -6.56
C LYS A 5 6.55 -12.74 -6.89
N ILE A 6 5.30 -12.52 -6.53
CA ILE A 6 4.65 -11.22 -6.66
C ILE A 6 4.81 -10.47 -5.35
N ILE A 7 5.37 -9.27 -5.41
CA ILE A 7 5.65 -8.44 -4.23
C ILE A 7 5.13 -7.03 -4.45
N GLY A 8 4.91 -6.32 -3.35
CA GLY A 8 4.72 -4.87 -3.36
C GLY A 8 6.00 -4.16 -2.94
N ILE A 9 6.27 -3.01 -3.55
CA ILE A 9 7.37 -2.13 -3.17
C ILE A 9 6.88 -0.68 -3.08
N THR A 10 7.37 0.08 -2.11
CA THR A 10 7.21 1.53 -2.04
C THR A 10 8.54 2.19 -2.37
N LEU A 11 8.56 3.05 -3.38
CA LEU A 11 9.72 3.81 -3.83
C LEU A 11 9.58 5.27 -3.40
N LEU A 12 10.65 5.83 -2.85
CA LEU A 12 10.75 7.22 -2.45
C LEU A 12 11.38 8.06 -3.56
N PHE A 13 10.67 9.12 -3.93
CA PHE A 13 11.09 10.10 -4.90
C PHE A 13 11.02 11.52 -4.33
N TYR A 14 11.66 12.48 -5.01
CA TYR A 14 11.49 13.89 -4.73
C TYR A 14 11.47 14.77 -5.98
N SER A 15 10.86 15.95 -5.85
CA SER A 15 11.04 17.06 -6.78
C SER A 15 11.58 18.28 -6.03
N LYS A 16 12.48 19.05 -6.65
CA LYS A 16 12.97 20.32 -6.10
C LYS A 16 12.20 21.46 -6.74
N LYS A 17 11.57 22.32 -5.91
CA LYS A 17 10.89 23.54 -6.35
C LYS A 17 11.44 24.74 -5.59
N LYS A 18 12.18 25.61 -6.29
CA LYS A 18 12.84 26.81 -5.72
C LYS A 18 13.64 26.45 -4.46
N SER A 19 13.10 26.79 -3.28
CA SER A 19 13.71 26.62 -1.96
C SER A 19 13.28 25.35 -1.21
N ASN A 20 12.39 24.54 -1.78
CA ASN A 20 11.82 23.38 -1.10
C ASN A 20 11.97 22.10 -1.91
N TYR A 21 11.89 20.98 -1.21
CA TYR A 21 11.87 19.63 -1.74
C TYR A 21 10.53 18.98 -1.39
N THR A 22 9.80 18.50 -2.39
CA THR A 22 8.56 17.74 -2.17
C THR A 22 8.87 16.26 -2.35
N SER A 23 8.54 15.45 -1.35
CA SER A 23 8.70 13.99 -1.36
C SER A 23 7.45 13.30 -1.89
N PHE A 24 7.64 12.20 -2.61
CA PHE A 24 6.58 11.36 -3.18
C PHE A 24 6.86 9.90 -2.85
N LEU A 25 5.84 9.18 -2.43
CA LEU A 25 5.87 7.73 -2.30
C LEU A 25 5.05 7.13 -3.43
N LYS A 26 5.69 6.25 -4.21
CA LYS A 26 5.02 5.51 -5.29
C LYS A 26 5.14 4.04 -5.02
N SER A 27 3.99 3.37 -4.91
CA SER A 27 3.95 1.94 -4.63
C SER A 27 3.64 1.16 -5.89
N TYR A 28 4.36 0.06 -6.11
CA TYR A 28 4.28 -0.80 -7.29
C TYR A 28 4.08 -2.26 -6.89
N VAL A 29 3.45 -3.03 -7.77
CA VAL A 29 3.32 -4.48 -7.61
C VAL A 29 4.10 -5.16 -8.73
N LEU A 30 5.09 -5.99 -8.38
CA LEU A 30 6.05 -6.55 -9.32
C LEU A 30 6.17 -8.06 -9.16
N GLU A 31 6.35 -8.74 -10.29
CA GLU A 31 6.75 -10.15 -10.32
C GLU A 31 8.27 -10.23 -10.44
N ILE A 32 8.94 -10.81 -9.44
CA ILE A 32 10.40 -10.82 -9.32
C ILE A 32 10.97 -12.23 -9.05
N LYS A 33 12.19 -12.49 -9.53
CA LYS A 33 12.95 -13.72 -9.25
C LYS A 33 13.91 -13.61 -8.07
N GLY A 34 14.27 -12.38 -7.68
CA GLY A 34 15.33 -12.13 -6.71
C GLY A 34 15.73 -10.67 -6.66
N TRP A 35 16.77 -10.38 -5.87
CA TRP A 35 17.19 -9.00 -5.58
C TRP A 35 17.68 -8.26 -6.83
N ASP A 36 18.49 -8.91 -7.67
CA ASP A 36 19.04 -8.29 -8.89
C ASP A 36 17.94 -7.97 -9.92
N ASP A 37 16.92 -8.82 -9.97
CA ASP A 37 15.72 -8.63 -10.80
C ASP A 37 14.92 -7.42 -10.30
N LEU A 38 14.68 -7.33 -8.99
CA LEU A 38 14.06 -6.17 -8.36
C LEU A 38 14.83 -4.87 -8.65
N GLN A 39 16.16 -4.87 -8.53
CA GLN A 39 16.97 -3.69 -8.85
C GLN A 39 16.84 -3.29 -10.33
N SER A 40 16.71 -4.27 -11.22
CA SER A 40 16.51 -4.03 -12.65
C SER A 40 15.15 -3.42 -12.95
N GLU A 41 14.08 -3.92 -12.30
CA GLU A 41 12.73 -3.33 -12.41
C GLU A 41 12.67 -1.92 -11.84
N ILE A 42 13.30 -1.66 -10.69
CA ILE A 42 13.39 -0.31 -10.12
C ILE A 42 14.07 0.64 -11.12
N LYS A 43 15.17 0.24 -11.76
CA LYS A 43 15.81 1.07 -12.81
C LYS A 43 14.83 1.42 -13.92
N LYS A 44 14.06 0.45 -14.44
CA LYS A 44 13.03 0.70 -15.46
C LYS A 44 11.98 1.70 -14.99
N ILE A 45 11.44 1.52 -13.79
CA ILE A 45 10.45 2.43 -13.18
C ILE A 45 11.01 3.85 -13.04
N THR A 46 12.26 3.98 -12.58
CA THR A 46 12.88 5.31 -12.42
C THR A 46 13.09 6.03 -13.75
N LEU A 47 13.40 5.30 -14.83
CA LEU A 47 13.53 5.88 -16.18
C LEU A 47 12.20 6.40 -16.74
N LEU A 48 11.07 5.79 -16.34
CA LEU A 48 9.74 6.26 -16.72
C LEU A 48 9.30 7.50 -15.93
N ASN A 49 9.89 7.73 -14.76
CA ASN A 49 9.54 8.80 -13.83
C ASN A 49 10.47 10.02 -13.93
N GLN A 50 10.77 10.50 -15.14
CA GLN A 50 11.80 11.52 -15.38
C GLN A 50 11.56 12.87 -14.66
N ALA A 51 10.31 13.19 -14.32
CA ALA A 51 9.96 14.40 -13.58
C ALA A 51 10.35 14.36 -12.09
N LEU A 52 10.66 13.18 -11.57
CA LEU A 52 10.96 12.94 -10.16
C LEU A 52 12.35 12.31 -10.02
N LYS A 53 13.07 12.70 -8.97
CA LYS A 53 14.37 12.11 -8.64
C LYS A 53 14.20 10.97 -7.64
N TYR A 54 14.70 9.80 -7.99
CA TYR A 54 14.69 8.62 -7.12
C TYR A 54 15.65 8.79 -5.93
N VAL A 55 15.19 8.40 -4.74
CA VAL A 55 16.00 8.40 -3.51
C VAL A 55 16.36 6.98 -3.11
N GLY A 56 15.37 6.08 -3.03
CA GLY A 56 15.55 4.75 -2.49
C GLY A 56 14.25 3.97 -2.32
N ILE A 57 14.38 2.73 -1.84
CA ILE A 57 13.24 1.90 -1.42
C ILE A 57 12.82 2.35 -0.03
N GLU A 58 11.53 2.63 0.14
CA GLU A 58 10.93 2.96 1.44
C GLU A 58 10.34 1.71 2.10
N ASP A 59 9.68 0.83 1.34
CA ASP A 59 9.14 -0.40 1.90
C ASP A 59 9.07 -1.55 0.87
N ILE A 60 9.02 -2.78 1.38
CA ILE A 60 8.80 -4.01 0.61
C ILE A 60 7.80 -4.87 1.40
N PHE A 61 6.68 -5.22 0.78
CA PHE A 61 5.55 -5.83 1.47
C PHE A 61 4.89 -6.95 0.66
N TYR A 62 4.13 -7.79 1.36
CA TYR A 62 3.33 -8.84 0.75
C TYR A 62 2.13 -8.27 0.00
N VAL A 63 1.82 -8.92 -1.11
CA VAL A 63 0.56 -8.75 -1.82
C VAL A 63 -0.04 -10.11 -2.09
N SER A 64 -1.35 -10.18 -2.21
CA SER A 64 -2.02 -11.45 -2.55
C SER A 64 -1.99 -11.79 -4.04
N GLY A 65 -1.57 -10.83 -4.87
CA GLY A 65 -1.46 -10.99 -6.32
C GLY A 65 -1.15 -9.68 -7.03
N LEU A 66 -1.26 -9.69 -8.36
CA LEU A 66 -1.21 -8.49 -9.19
C LEU A 66 -2.50 -7.65 -9.01
N PHE A 67 -2.64 -6.56 -9.77
CA PHE A 67 -3.89 -5.79 -9.83
C PHE A 67 -5.05 -6.65 -10.34
N GLY A 68 -5.77 -7.25 -9.41
CA GLY A 68 -6.93 -8.10 -9.65
C GLY A 68 -8.07 -7.74 -8.70
N LYS A 69 -9.31 -8.07 -9.10
CA LYS A 69 -10.47 -7.89 -8.20
C LYS A 69 -10.25 -8.75 -6.95
N LYS A 70 -10.43 -8.15 -5.77
CA LYS A 70 -10.29 -8.82 -4.46
C LYS A 70 -8.85 -9.21 -4.09
N GLU A 71 -7.85 -8.51 -4.65
CA GLU A 71 -6.46 -8.63 -4.21
C GLU A 71 -6.14 -7.58 -3.13
N ILE A 72 -5.23 -7.93 -2.23
CA ILE A 72 -4.68 -7.06 -1.20
C ILE A 72 -3.31 -6.61 -1.70
N LEU A 73 -3.21 -5.34 -2.10
CA LEU A 73 -2.00 -4.76 -2.68
C LEU A 73 -1.17 -3.98 -1.65
N GLY A 74 -1.28 -4.36 -0.39
CA GLY A 74 -0.53 -3.76 0.71
C GLY A 74 -1.38 -3.56 1.95
N LYS A 75 -0.67 -3.37 3.07
CA LYS A 75 -1.25 -2.99 4.36
C LYS A 75 -0.67 -1.64 4.74
N SER A 76 -1.53 -0.67 5.00
CA SER A 76 -1.06 0.69 5.23
C SER A 76 -0.63 0.93 6.67
N TYR A 77 -1.39 0.44 7.65
CA TYR A 77 -1.17 0.76 9.06
C TYR A 77 -1.69 -0.34 9.99
N ILE A 78 -0.89 -0.66 11.02
CA ILE A 78 -1.32 -1.33 12.25
C ILE A 78 -1.21 -0.27 13.35
N ASP A 79 -2.32 0.37 13.69
CA ASP A 79 -2.38 1.20 14.89
C ASP A 79 -2.88 0.32 16.06
N GLU A 80 -2.25 0.48 17.23
CA GLU A 80 -2.72 -0.05 18.52
C GLU A 80 -3.99 0.67 18.98
N ILE A 81 -5.00 0.68 18.13
CA ILE A 81 -6.33 1.17 18.47
C ILE A 81 -7.04 0.03 19.19
N THR A 82 -7.19 0.19 20.51
CA THR A 82 -7.78 -0.82 21.38
C THR A 82 -9.31 -0.74 21.47
N LYS A 83 -9.94 0.21 20.77
CA LYS A 83 -11.39 0.42 20.80
C LYS A 83 -11.96 0.59 19.39
N ILE A 84 -13.00 -0.17 19.06
CA ILE A 84 -13.71 -0.08 17.78
C ILE A 84 -14.24 1.34 17.48
N LYS A 85 -14.62 2.10 18.52
CA LYS A 85 -15.06 3.50 18.38
C LYS A 85 -13.94 4.39 17.84
N ASP A 86 -12.70 4.14 18.22
CA ASP A 86 -11.54 4.91 17.76
C ASP A 86 -11.12 4.48 16.35
N ALA A 87 -11.27 3.20 15.99
CA ALA A 87 -11.09 2.73 14.63
C ALA A 87 -12.08 3.42 13.67
N LYS A 88 -13.33 3.59 14.10
CA LYS A 88 -14.35 4.36 13.36
C LYS A 88 -13.98 5.84 13.18
N LYS A 89 -13.16 6.43 14.06
CA LYS A 89 -12.69 7.81 13.88
C LYS A 89 -11.70 7.94 12.72
N LEU A 90 -11.04 6.86 12.29
CA LEU A 90 -10.19 6.87 11.10
C LEU A 90 -11.02 7.19 9.83
N LEU A 91 -12.26 6.70 9.77
CA LEU A 91 -13.21 7.04 8.69
C LEU A 91 -13.49 8.56 8.59
N LEU A 92 -13.34 9.29 9.70
CA LEU A 92 -13.63 10.73 9.80
C LEU A 92 -12.38 11.61 9.65
N LYS A 93 -11.17 11.05 9.81
CA LYS A 93 -9.90 11.80 9.71
C LYS A 93 -9.31 11.75 8.31
N GLN A 94 -10.16 11.84 7.29
CA GLN A 94 -9.77 11.85 5.88
C GLN A 94 -8.54 12.75 5.68
N LYS A 95 -8.55 14.03 6.02
CA LYS A 95 -7.41 14.94 5.75
C LYS A 95 -6.03 14.59 6.35
N LYS A 96 -5.93 13.79 7.42
CA LYS A 96 -4.64 13.46 8.08
C LYS A 96 -4.05 12.13 7.58
N TYR A 97 -4.91 11.21 7.14
CA TYR A 97 -4.55 9.84 6.76
C TYR A 97 -4.98 9.45 5.34
N THR A 98 -5.78 10.29 4.66
CA THR A 98 -5.87 10.27 3.20
C THR A 98 -4.45 10.48 2.73
N CYS A 99 -3.87 9.43 2.17
CA CYS A 99 -2.86 9.63 1.15
C CYS A 99 -3.45 10.73 0.25
N ASN A 100 -2.84 11.92 0.23
CA ASN A 100 -3.32 13.01 -0.60
C ASN A 100 -2.98 12.63 -2.04
N PHE A 101 -3.64 11.60 -2.55
CA PHE A 101 -3.57 11.14 -3.91
C PHE A 101 -3.88 12.36 -4.74
N GLN A 102 -2.97 12.69 -5.64
CA GLN A 102 -3.13 13.88 -6.44
C GLN A 102 -4.48 13.76 -7.16
N LYS A 103 -5.17 14.89 -7.36
CA LYS A 103 -6.36 14.97 -8.23
C LYS A 103 -5.93 14.80 -9.69
N ASN A 104 -5.22 13.72 -10.01
CA ASN A 104 -4.84 13.39 -11.36
C ASN A 104 -6.07 12.85 -12.10
N LYS A 105 -6.19 13.23 -13.37
CA LYS A 105 -7.29 12.76 -14.23
C LYS A 105 -7.18 11.25 -14.38
N GLN A 106 -8.30 10.58 -14.16
CA GLN A 106 -8.47 9.14 -14.33
C GLN A 106 -8.01 8.72 -15.74
N LYS A 107 -6.87 8.02 -15.83
CA LYS A 107 -6.45 7.39 -17.09
C LYS A 107 -7.06 5.98 -17.23
N GLU A 108 -7.24 5.28 -16.11
CA GLU A 108 -7.79 3.93 -16.08
C GLU A 108 -9.00 3.81 -15.14
N LYS A 109 -9.83 2.80 -15.38
CA LYS A 109 -11.04 2.49 -14.59
C LYS A 109 -10.74 1.76 -13.27
N TRP A 110 -9.54 1.96 -12.71
CA TRP A 110 -9.08 1.32 -11.48
C TRP A 110 -9.07 2.27 -10.30
N PHE A 111 -9.71 1.82 -9.22
CA PHE A 111 -9.82 2.51 -7.94
C PHE A 111 -9.08 1.71 -6.87
N LEU A 112 -8.28 2.37 -6.05
CA LEU A 112 -7.65 1.75 -4.88
C LEU A 112 -8.44 2.12 -3.63
N PHE A 113 -9.05 1.12 -2.99
CA PHE A 113 -9.77 1.30 -1.74
C PHE A 113 -8.84 1.05 -0.57
N SER A 114 -8.84 1.97 0.40
CA SER A 114 -8.31 1.72 1.73
C SER A 114 -9.45 1.20 2.62
N LEU A 115 -9.37 -0.06 3.04
CA LEU A 115 -10.38 -0.73 3.84
C LEU A 115 -9.88 -0.95 5.27
N ILE A 116 -10.68 -0.56 6.27
CA ILE A 116 -10.33 -0.74 7.67
C ILE A 116 -11.04 -1.96 8.24
N TYR A 117 -10.27 -2.77 8.94
CA TYR A 117 -10.70 -3.89 9.76
C TYR A 117 -10.27 -3.68 11.20
N PHE A 118 -11.03 -4.22 12.14
CA PHE A 118 -10.70 -4.27 13.55
C PHE A 118 -10.53 -5.73 13.95
N TYR A 119 -9.38 -6.06 14.53
CA TYR A 119 -9.13 -7.36 15.12
C TYR A 119 -9.25 -7.28 16.64
N HIS A 120 -9.82 -8.34 17.21
CA HIS A 120 -9.84 -8.56 18.65
C HIS A 120 -9.57 -10.03 18.95
N ASP A 121 -8.45 -10.32 19.57
CA ASP A 121 -8.20 -11.63 20.14
C ASP A 121 -8.95 -11.77 21.46
N LYS A 122 -9.83 -12.77 21.56
CA LYS A 122 -10.53 -13.03 22.82
C LYS A 122 -9.64 -13.71 23.86
N ASN A 123 -8.59 -14.41 23.43
CA ASN A 123 -7.70 -15.18 24.29
C ASN A 123 -6.57 -14.31 24.84
N THR A 124 -5.95 -13.48 23.99
CA THR A 124 -4.86 -12.57 24.44
C THR A 124 -5.38 -11.19 24.85
N GLY A 125 -6.60 -10.82 24.43
CA GLY A 125 -7.15 -9.47 24.63
C GLY A 125 -6.59 -8.43 23.66
N ASP A 126 -5.71 -8.83 22.74
CA ASP A 126 -5.07 -7.94 21.77
C ASP A 126 -6.08 -7.32 20.83
N LYS A 127 -5.88 -6.04 20.53
CA LYS A 127 -6.78 -5.25 19.68
C LYS A 127 -5.97 -4.36 18.76
N LEU A 128 -6.27 -4.43 17.48
CA LEU A 128 -5.58 -3.62 16.47
C LEU A 128 -6.52 -3.28 15.32
N SER A 129 -6.21 -2.18 14.64
CA SER A 129 -6.88 -1.82 13.38
C SER A 129 -5.93 -2.08 12.21
N ILE A 130 -6.47 -2.70 11.15
CA ILE A 130 -5.72 -3.03 9.94
C ILE A 130 -6.31 -2.22 8.79
N SER A 131 -5.47 -1.46 8.10
CA SER A 131 -5.83 -0.84 6.82
C SER A 131 -5.27 -1.65 5.66
N CYS A 132 -6.13 -2.08 4.73
CA CYS A 132 -5.78 -2.90 3.57
C CYS A 132 -6.09 -2.15 2.27
N PHE A 133 -5.12 -2.14 1.34
CA PHE A 133 -5.32 -1.57 0.02
C PHE A 133 -5.87 -2.62 -0.95
N THR A 134 -6.97 -2.31 -1.63
CA THR A 134 -7.67 -3.24 -2.54
C THR A 134 -8.06 -2.55 -3.83
N PRO A 135 -7.55 -2.98 -5.00
CA PRO A 135 -7.88 -2.38 -6.29
C PRO A 135 -9.22 -2.91 -6.82
N ILE A 136 -9.97 -2.03 -7.46
CA ILE A 136 -11.29 -2.32 -8.03
C ILE A 136 -11.41 -1.68 -9.40
N PHE A 137 -11.61 -2.53 -10.41
CA PHE A 137 -11.97 -2.09 -11.75
C PHE A 137 -13.48 -1.79 -11.85
N ALA A 138 -13.85 -0.57 -12.18
CA ALA A 138 -15.23 -0.15 -12.41
C ALA A 138 -15.31 1.11 -13.29
N ASP A 139 -16.45 1.33 -13.94
CA ASP A 139 -16.63 2.51 -14.81
C ASP A 139 -16.67 3.82 -14.04
N ASN A 140 -17.05 3.78 -12.76
CA ASN A 140 -17.14 4.93 -11.88
C ASN A 140 -17.08 4.51 -10.41
N LEU A 141 -16.88 5.49 -9.53
CA LEU A 141 -16.76 5.28 -8.09
C LEU A 141 -18.02 4.65 -7.46
N LYS A 142 -19.23 4.99 -7.95
CA LYS A 142 -20.48 4.41 -7.44
C LYS A 142 -20.49 2.90 -7.67
N ASN A 143 -20.17 2.46 -8.87
CA ASN A 143 -20.07 1.05 -9.23
C ASN A 143 -18.91 0.35 -8.50
N ALA A 144 -17.79 1.04 -8.30
CA ALA A 144 -16.67 0.52 -7.52
C ALA A 144 -17.08 0.23 -6.05
N LYS A 145 -17.79 1.18 -5.42
CA LYS A 145 -18.35 1.02 -4.06
C LYS A 145 -19.39 -0.11 -3.96
N ILE A 146 -20.18 -0.34 -5.00
CA ILE A 146 -21.09 -1.50 -5.05
C ILE A 146 -20.28 -2.81 -5.10
N LYS A 147 -19.25 -2.86 -5.94
CA LYS A 147 -18.40 -4.07 -6.08
C LYS A 147 -17.66 -4.41 -4.78
N ILE A 148 -17.09 -3.42 -4.08
CA ILE A 148 -16.35 -3.69 -2.83
C ILE A 148 -17.24 -4.27 -1.74
N ARG A 149 -18.47 -3.73 -1.58
CA ARG A 149 -19.45 -4.20 -0.60
C ARG A 149 -19.87 -5.66 -0.79
N LYS A 150 -19.73 -6.21 -2.01
CA LYS A 150 -20.08 -7.61 -2.29
C LYS A 150 -19.10 -8.62 -1.68
N PHE A 151 -17.92 -8.20 -1.22
CA PHE A 151 -16.91 -9.15 -0.75
C PHE A 151 -16.09 -8.71 0.46
N CYS A 152 -16.07 -7.43 0.85
CA CYS A 152 -15.20 -6.94 1.92
C CYS A 152 -15.46 -7.58 3.29
N GLU A 153 -16.65 -8.16 3.50
CA GLU A 153 -17.07 -8.85 4.72
C GLU A 153 -17.12 -10.39 4.56
N THR A 154 -16.69 -10.92 3.41
CA THR A 154 -16.71 -12.38 3.19
C THR A 154 -15.54 -13.05 3.87
N ASP A 155 -15.75 -14.26 4.42
CA ASP A 155 -14.72 -15.04 5.09
C ASP A 155 -13.49 -15.26 4.20
N ALA A 156 -13.71 -15.64 2.93
CA ALA A 156 -12.64 -15.82 1.96
C ALA A 156 -11.76 -14.56 1.76
N PHE A 157 -12.34 -13.36 1.86
CA PHE A 157 -11.56 -12.12 1.77
C PHE A 157 -10.82 -11.83 3.08
N MET A 158 -11.45 -12.06 4.23
CA MET A 158 -10.82 -11.89 5.54
C MET A 158 -9.67 -12.88 5.75
N GLU A 159 -9.80 -14.13 5.29
CA GLU A 159 -8.73 -15.13 5.28
C GLU A 159 -7.50 -14.64 4.50
N LYS A 160 -7.69 -13.99 3.34
CA LYS A 160 -6.57 -13.36 2.61
C LYS A 160 -5.86 -12.31 3.49
N ILE A 161 -6.59 -11.50 4.25
CA ILE A 161 -5.98 -10.52 5.17
C ILE A 161 -5.12 -11.22 6.22
N VAL A 162 -5.56 -12.37 6.74
CA VAL A 162 -4.81 -13.17 7.72
C VAL A 162 -3.57 -13.83 7.10
N LEU A 163 -3.68 -14.35 5.88
CA LEU A 163 -2.59 -15.05 5.19
C LEU A 163 -1.45 -14.10 4.83
N TYR A 164 -1.77 -12.90 4.32
CA TYR A 164 -0.78 -11.92 3.85
C TYR A 164 -0.42 -10.88 4.92
N LYS A 165 -0.34 -11.28 6.19
CA LYS A 165 0.11 -10.42 7.30
C LYS A 165 1.63 -10.45 7.49
N LEU A 166 2.18 -9.33 7.92
CA LEU A 166 3.61 -9.17 8.19
C LEU A 166 3.97 -9.52 9.65
N ASP A 167 2.99 -9.49 10.56
CA ASP A 167 3.19 -9.86 11.95
C ASP A 167 2.96 -11.36 12.19
N LYS A 168 3.35 -11.83 13.37
CA LYS A 168 3.16 -13.21 13.79
C LYS A 168 1.82 -13.43 14.51
N MET A 169 0.91 -12.45 14.51
CA MET A 169 -0.33 -12.51 15.29
C MET A 169 -1.37 -13.40 14.62
N TYR A 170 -2.10 -14.20 15.39
CA TYR A 170 -3.17 -15.04 14.85
C TYR A 170 -4.49 -14.29 14.82
N TYR A 171 -4.82 -13.68 13.68
CA TYR A 171 -6.10 -13.00 13.53
C TYR A 171 -7.25 -14.00 13.46
N THR A 172 -8.05 -14.07 14.54
CA THR A 172 -9.20 -14.98 14.67
C THR A 172 -10.55 -14.26 14.53
N ASN A 173 -10.66 -13.00 14.95
CA ASN A 173 -11.89 -12.21 14.86
C ASN A 173 -11.65 -10.88 14.14
N LEU A 174 -11.55 -10.92 12.82
CA LEU A 174 -11.53 -9.71 11.99
C LEU A 174 -12.95 -9.21 11.74
N LYS A 175 -13.16 -7.91 11.95
CA LYS A 175 -14.42 -7.24 11.67
C LYS A 175 -14.16 -6.08 10.73
N TYR A 176 -14.86 -6.06 9.59
CA TYR A 176 -14.85 -4.89 8.72
C TYR A 176 -15.48 -3.67 9.41
N ILE A 177 -14.83 -2.51 9.27
CA ILE A 177 -15.25 -1.24 9.84
C ILE A 177 -15.79 -0.29 8.78
N GLY A 178 -15.13 -0.22 7.63
CA GLY A 178 -15.53 0.68 6.56
C GLY A 178 -14.42 1.00 5.56
N ILE A 179 -14.74 1.90 4.64
CA ILE A 179 -13.81 2.45 3.67
C ILE A 179 -13.20 3.71 4.29
N GLU A 180 -11.89 3.71 4.51
CA GLU A 180 -11.13 4.87 4.98
C GLU A 180 -11.04 5.94 3.90
N ASP A 181 -10.61 5.51 2.72
CA ASP A 181 -10.34 6.38 1.58
C ASP A 181 -10.45 5.61 0.25
N VAL A 182 -10.59 6.35 -0.84
CA VAL A 182 -10.56 5.80 -2.20
C VAL A 182 -9.72 6.70 -3.09
N SER A 183 -8.80 6.09 -3.82
CA SER A 183 -7.96 6.76 -4.79
C SER A 183 -7.98 6.11 -6.15
N TYR A 184 -7.28 6.74 -7.10
CA TYR A 184 -7.10 6.21 -8.44
C TYR A 184 -5.73 5.54 -8.54
N VAL A 185 -5.65 4.47 -9.33
CA VAL A 185 -4.37 3.95 -9.80
C VAL A 185 -3.90 4.89 -10.92
N GLU A 186 -2.74 5.53 -10.72
CA GLU A 186 -2.32 6.66 -11.56
C GLU A 186 -1.60 6.23 -12.84
N GLU A 187 -0.85 5.13 -12.76
CA GLU A 187 -0.06 4.60 -13.87
C GLU A 187 -0.75 3.38 -14.50
N ASN A 188 -0.36 3.08 -15.75
CA ASN A 188 -0.88 1.93 -16.46
C ASN A 188 -0.52 0.64 -15.72
N ILE A 189 -1.53 -0.17 -15.40
CA ILE A 189 -1.35 -1.39 -14.60
C ILE A 189 -0.52 -2.45 -15.31
N GLU A 190 -0.61 -2.54 -16.64
CA GLU A 190 0.22 -3.43 -17.46
C GLU A 190 1.70 -2.99 -17.48
N LYS A 191 1.99 -1.74 -17.11
CA LYS A 191 3.35 -1.20 -16.94
C LYS A 191 3.80 -1.16 -15.48
N GLY A 192 3.14 -1.90 -14.61
CA GLY A 192 3.52 -2.06 -13.20
C GLY A 192 2.66 -1.29 -12.20
N GLY A 193 1.66 -0.51 -12.66
CA GLY A 193 0.58 0.08 -11.87
C GLY A 193 1.04 0.76 -10.57
N ALA A 194 1.18 2.08 -10.59
CA ALA A 194 1.54 2.84 -9.39
C ALA A 194 0.32 3.46 -8.72
N TYR A 195 0.31 3.43 -7.39
CA TYR A 195 -0.48 4.39 -6.62
C TYR A 195 0.46 5.36 -5.89
N GLU A 196 0.16 6.66 -5.99
CA GLU A 196 1.01 7.75 -5.51
C GLU A 196 0.41 8.42 -4.28
N CYS A 197 1.16 8.47 -3.19
CA CYS A 197 0.85 9.38 -2.09
C CYS A 197 1.84 10.55 -2.12
N SER A 198 1.35 11.77 -2.42
CA SER A 198 2.11 12.98 -2.12
C SER A 198 2.22 13.12 -0.61
N PHE A 199 3.43 13.04 -0.07
CA PHE A 199 3.63 12.89 1.37
C PHE A 199 3.88 14.22 2.06
N LYS A 200 5.06 14.84 1.85
CA LYS A 200 5.49 16.03 2.62
C LYS A 200 6.46 16.94 1.85
N THR A 201 6.45 18.23 2.20
CA THR A 201 7.42 19.24 1.69
C THR A 201 8.42 19.60 2.78
N TYR A 202 9.70 19.67 2.41
CA TYR A 202 10.83 19.93 3.30
C TYR A 202 11.68 21.08 2.77
N ARG A 203 12.28 21.87 3.67
CA ARG A 203 13.27 22.91 3.31
C ARG A 203 14.65 22.32 2.99
N LYS A 204 14.97 21.16 3.55
CA LYS A 204 16.28 20.49 3.44
C LYS A 204 16.11 19.09 2.87
N PHE A 205 17.03 18.68 2.00
CA PHE A 205 16.97 17.37 1.32
C PHE A 205 17.25 16.21 2.28
N GLU A 206 18.08 16.42 3.29
CA GLU A 206 18.45 15.42 4.29
C GLU A 206 17.20 14.86 4.99
N LYS A 207 16.20 15.70 5.23
CA LYS A 207 14.92 15.29 5.82
C LYS A 207 14.10 14.32 4.96
N ILE A 208 14.37 14.26 3.65
CA ILE A 208 13.78 13.26 2.76
C ILE A 208 14.54 11.95 2.92
N LYS A 209 15.87 11.97 3.02
CA LYS A 209 16.67 10.76 3.25
C LYS A 209 16.34 10.08 4.57
N ASP A 210 15.98 10.85 5.60
CA ASP A 210 15.52 10.32 6.89
C ASP A 210 14.28 9.42 6.78
N LEU A 211 13.53 9.50 5.67
CA LEU A 211 12.39 8.61 5.39
C LEU A 211 12.83 7.23 4.87
N GLN A 212 14.06 7.09 4.39
CA GLN A 212 14.56 5.83 3.86
C GLN A 212 14.96 4.90 5.02
N PRO A 213 14.41 3.68 5.11
CA PRO A 213 14.89 2.72 6.07
C PRO A 213 16.31 2.26 5.74
N SER A 214 17.01 1.72 6.74
CA SER A 214 18.34 1.18 6.54
C SER A 214 18.34 0.02 5.53
N ASN A 215 19.43 -0.13 4.77
CA ASN A 215 19.61 -1.24 3.83
C ASN A 215 19.40 -2.61 4.51
N LYS A 216 19.80 -2.75 5.78
CA LYS A 216 19.57 -3.97 6.57
C LYS A 216 18.07 -4.25 6.77
N LYS A 217 17.25 -3.24 7.03
CA LYS A 217 15.79 -3.38 7.16
C LYS A 217 15.16 -3.77 5.81
N ILE A 218 15.56 -3.10 4.73
CA ILE A 218 15.05 -3.38 3.38
C ILE A 218 15.39 -4.82 2.95
N GLN A 219 16.64 -5.25 3.12
CA GLN A 219 17.05 -6.63 2.78
C GLN A 219 16.34 -7.68 3.63
N ARG A 220 16.07 -7.38 4.91
CA ARG A 220 15.30 -8.27 5.78
C ARG A 220 13.86 -8.42 5.30
N ALA A 221 13.19 -7.30 4.99
CA ALA A 221 11.84 -7.31 4.44
C ALA A 221 11.79 -8.09 3.11
N PHE A 222 12.74 -7.84 2.21
CA PHE A 222 12.86 -8.58 0.96
C PHE A 222 13.00 -10.09 1.16
N LYS A 223 13.92 -10.52 2.05
CA LYS A 223 14.10 -11.94 2.36
C LYS A 223 12.84 -12.56 2.95
N GLN A 224 12.13 -11.84 3.82
CA GLN A 224 10.87 -12.32 4.35
C GLN A 224 9.87 -12.55 3.22
N VAL A 225 9.66 -11.54 2.37
CA VAL A 225 8.67 -11.62 1.29
C VAL A 225 9.01 -12.70 0.23
N MET A 226 10.30 -12.97 -0.01
CA MET A 226 10.72 -14.00 -0.98
C MET A 226 10.69 -15.44 -0.45
N ASN A 227 10.75 -15.64 0.87
CA ASN A 227 10.90 -16.97 1.48
C ASN A 227 9.58 -17.59 1.97
N VAL A 228 8.45 -16.90 1.78
CA VAL A 228 7.09 -17.43 1.94
C VAL A 228 6.54 -17.70 0.56
#